data_AF-K4AH95-F1
#
_entry.id   AF-K4AH95-F1
#
_cell.length_a   1.000
_cell.length_b   1.000
_cell.length_c   1.000
_cell.angle_alpha   90.00
_cell.angle_beta   90.00
_cell.angle_gamma   90.00
#
_symmetry.space_group_name_H-M   'P 1'
#
loop_
_entity.id
_entity.type
_entity.pdbx_description
1 polymer ?
#
loop_
_entity_poly.entity_id
_entity_poly.type
_entity_poly.pdbx_seq_one_letter_code
_entity_poly.pdbx_strand_id
1 'polypeptide(L)'
;MAPPPARLLLVLMAAVTVILAAPAPAMGAWVDYPSGVPCGETIPVEQCDPGDAAANSACMDMCHYGGCRRGGQCVSLGFGRGRGCHCKC
;
A
#
# COMPACT_ATOMS: atom_id res chain seq x y z
N MET A 1 -42.28 20.73 -25.22
CA MET A 1 -42.42 19.73 -24.13
C MET A 1 -41.28 19.90 -23.14
N ALA A 2 -41.54 20.37 -21.92
CA ALA A 2 -40.57 20.30 -20.83
C ALA A 2 -40.45 18.83 -20.36
N PRO A 3 -39.24 18.29 -20.13
CA PRO A 3 -39.10 16.94 -19.60
C PRO A 3 -39.73 16.86 -18.20
N PRO A 4 -40.49 15.80 -17.87
CA PRO A 4 -41.16 15.67 -16.58
C PRO A 4 -40.13 15.66 -15.44
N PRO A 5 -40.42 16.32 -14.30
CA PRO A 5 -39.47 16.56 -13.21
C PRO A 5 -38.88 15.25 -12.64
N ALA A 6 -39.63 14.16 -12.72
CA ALA A 6 -39.21 12.83 -12.28
C ALA A 6 -38.03 12.26 -13.08
N ARG A 7 -37.93 12.55 -14.38
CA ARG A 7 -36.82 12.09 -15.22
C ARG A 7 -35.51 12.80 -14.86
N LEU A 8 -35.59 14.09 -14.55
CA LEU A 8 -34.44 14.86 -14.11
C LEU A 8 -33.92 14.35 -12.75
N LEU A 9 -34.83 14.08 -11.82
CA LEU A 9 -34.49 13.52 -10.49
C LEU A 9 -33.86 12.14 -10.58
N LEU A 10 -34.37 11.26 -11.45
CA LEU A 10 -33.78 9.93 -11.68
C LEU A 10 -32.36 10.03 -12.25
N VAL A 11 -32.11 10.93 -13.19
CA VAL A 11 -30.78 11.14 -13.77
C VAL A 11 -29.81 11.70 -12.72
N LEU A 12 -30.26 12.62 -11.88
CA LEU A 12 -29.48 13.16 -10.76
C LEU A 12 -29.11 12.07 -9.75
N MET A 13 -30.08 11.24 -9.36
CA MET A 13 -29.82 10.14 -8.42
C MET A 13 -28.86 9.11 -9.01
N ALA A 14 -29.03 8.75 -10.29
CA ALA A 14 -28.12 7.85 -10.98
C ALA A 14 -26.68 8.40 -11.03
N ALA A 15 -26.53 9.70 -11.33
CA ALA A 15 -25.23 10.36 -11.35
C ALA A 15 -24.56 10.37 -9.96
N VAL A 16 -25.32 10.63 -8.89
CA VAL A 16 -24.82 10.60 -7.51
C VAL A 16 -24.34 9.19 -7.15
N THR A 17 -25.11 8.14 -7.47
CA THR A 17 -24.69 6.76 -7.19
C THR A 17 -23.41 6.35 -7.93
N VAL A 18 -23.21 6.84 -9.17
CA VAL A 18 -21.97 6.56 -9.93
C VAL A 18 -20.77 7.24 -9.30
N ILE A 19 -20.93 8.47 -8.79
CA ILE A 19 -19.84 9.21 -8.14
C ILE A 19 -19.43 8.56 -6.82
N LEU A 20 -20.39 8.09 -6.02
CA LEU A 20 -20.13 7.43 -4.73
C LEU A 20 -19.57 6.01 -4.87
N ALA A 21 -19.85 5.32 -5.99
CA ALA A 21 -19.36 3.97 -6.25
C ALA A 21 -18.00 3.94 -6.96
N ALA A 22 -17.46 5.09 -7.35
CA ALA A 22 -16.14 5.15 -7.95
C ALA A 22 -15.10 4.71 -6.91
N PRO A 23 -14.34 3.62 -7.15
CA PRO A 23 -13.23 3.29 -6.28
C PRO A 23 -12.28 4.48 -6.26
N ALA A 24 -11.89 4.91 -5.06
CA ALA A 24 -10.91 5.98 -4.91
C ALA A 24 -9.70 5.68 -5.80
N PRO A 25 -9.13 6.67 -6.50
CA PRO A 25 -7.92 6.42 -7.26
C PRO A 25 -6.90 5.86 -6.28
N ALA A 26 -6.52 4.60 -6.47
CA ALA A 26 -5.38 4.02 -5.80
C ALA A 26 -4.19 4.88 -6.25
N MET A 27 -3.86 5.88 -5.43
CA MET A 27 -2.62 6.61 -5.54
C MET A 27 -1.55 5.55 -5.32
N GLY A 28 -1.08 4.95 -6.41
CA GLY A 28 0.10 4.11 -6.39
C GLY A 28 1.20 5.02 -5.89
N ALA A 29 1.50 4.92 -4.60
CA ALA A 29 2.70 5.51 -4.05
C ALA A 29 3.83 4.86 -4.85
N TRP A 30 4.45 5.62 -5.73
CA TRP A 30 5.73 5.31 -6.34
C TRP A 30 6.68 5.03 -5.17
N VAL A 31 6.82 3.75 -4.82
CA VAL A 31 7.81 3.31 -3.84
C VAL A 31 9.12 3.34 -4.61
N ASP A 32 9.91 4.39 -4.37
CA ASP A 32 11.27 4.44 -4.91
C ASP A 32 12.03 3.27 -4.30
N TYR A 33 12.26 2.26 -5.12
CA TYR A 33 12.81 1.00 -4.67
C TYR A 33 14.34 1.12 -4.67
N PRO A 34 15.02 1.21 -3.52
CA PRO A 34 16.46 1.30 -3.52
C PRO A 34 17.02 0.05 -4.20
N SER A 35 17.80 0.25 -5.26
CA SER A 35 18.54 -0.86 -5.88
C SER A 35 19.77 -1.18 -5.02
N GLY A 36 20.04 -2.48 -4.81
CA GLY A 36 21.17 -2.93 -3.98
C GLY A 36 20.83 -3.09 -2.49
N VAL A 37 19.65 -3.62 -2.19
CA VAL A 37 19.25 -3.92 -0.82
C VAL A 37 20.13 -5.04 -0.25
N PRO A 38 20.86 -4.82 0.87
CA PRO A 38 21.69 -5.86 1.46
C PRO A 38 20.83 -6.98 2.02
N CYS A 39 20.95 -8.18 1.44
CA CYS A 39 20.32 -9.37 2.02
C CYS A 39 21.00 -9.70 3.34
N GLY A 40 20.20 -10.08 4.34
CA GLY A 40 20.65 -10.43 5.69
C GLY A 40 20.74 -9.23 6.62
N GLU A 41 20.46 -8.02 6.14
CA GLU A 41 20.41 -6.82 6.96
C GLU A 41 18.98 -6.37 7.26
N THR A 42 18.85 -5.59 8.33
CA THR A 42 17.59 -4.96 8.71
C THR A 42 17.65 -3.47 8.43
N ILE A 43 16.77 -3.02 7.55
CA ILE A 43 16.59 -1.62 7.20
C ILE A 43 15.59 -0.99 8.17
N PRO A 44 15.93 0.10 8.88
CA PRO A 44 14.99 0.76 9.78
C PRO A 44 13.86 1.40 8.97
N VAL A 45 12.63 0.95 9.23
CA VAL A 45 11.40 1.42 8.58
C VAL A 45 10.32 1.47 9.65
N GLU A 46 10.04 2.67 10.11
CA GLU A 46 9.04 2.92 11.17
C GLU A 46 7.66 2.38 10.78
N GLN A 47 7.29 2.37 9.48
CA GLN A 47 6.02 1.82 9.02
C GLN A 47 5.95 0.28 8.99
N CYS A 48 7.06 -0.42 9.22
CA CYS A 48 7.14 -1.87 9.10
C CYS A 48 6.59 -2.57 10.35
N ASP A 49 5.27 -2.61 10.52
CA ASP A 49 4.64 -3.30 11.65
C ASP A 49 4.62 -4.83 11.46
N PRO A 50 5.20 -5.63 12.38
CA PRO A 50 5.18 -7.09 12.27
C PRO A 50 3.77 -7.69 12.30
N GLY A 51 2.80 -6.99 12.91
CA GLY A 51 1.40 -7.38 12.95
C GLY A 51 0.57 -6.90 11.76
N ASP A 52 1.10 -6.01 10.93
CA ASP A 52 0.44 -5.54 9.70
C ASP A 52 0.87 -6.37 8.49
N ALA A 53 -0.09 -7.07 7.90
CA ALA A 53 0.13 -7.88 6.70
C ALA A 53 0.53 -7.04 5.49
N ALA A 54 0.00 -5.81 5.36
CA ALA A 54 0.30 -4.91 4.26
C ALA A 54 1.74 -4.35 4.38
N ALA A 55 2.18 -4.04 5.60
CA ALA A 55 3.55 -3.64 5.85
C ALA A 55 4.55 -4.77 5.56
N ASN A 56 4.19 -6.01 5.95
CA ASN A 56 5.00 -7.18 5.64
C ASN A 56 5.07 -7.48 4.14
N SER A 57 3.96 -7.36 3.40
CA SER A 57 3.97 -7.56 1.95
C SER A 57 4.80 -6.49 1.25
N ALA A 58 4.68 -5.23 1.69
CA ALA A 58 5.52 -4.15 1.17
C ALA A 58 7.00 -4.43 1.42
N CYS A 59 7.39 -4.85 2.64
CA CYS A 59 8.75 -5.26 2.96
C CYS A 59 9.22 -6.48 2.15
N MET A 60 8.32 -7.43 1.87
CA MET A 60 8.61 -8.61 1.08
C MET A 60 8.92 -8.26 -0.37
N ASP A 61 8.01 -7.53 -1.02
CA ASP A 61 8.16 -7.05 -2.39
C ASP A 61 9.42 -6.20 -2.49
N MET A 62 9.64 -5.39 -1.45
CA MET A 62 10.81 -4.57 -1.32
C MET A 62 12.06 -5.45 -1.48
N CYS A 63 12.39 -6.25 -0.48
CA CYS A 63 13.62 -7.05 -0.55
C CYS A 63 13.69 -7.96 -1.78
N HIS A 64 12.55 -8.47 -2.27
CA HIS A 64 12.48 -9.31 -3.46
C HIS A 64 12.93 -8.58 -4.73
N TYR A 65 12.37 -7.40 -5.00
CA TYR A 65 12.77 -6.58 -6.15
C TYR A 65 14.14 -5.90 -5.95
N GLY A 66 14.60 -5.77 -4.71
CA GLY A 66 15.93 -5.28 -4.35
C GLY A 66 17.09 -6.25 -4.61
N GLY A 67 16.80 -7.51 -4.90
CA GLY A 67 17.79 -8.56 -5.22
C GLY A 67 17.76 -9.78 -4.30
N CYS A 68 17.01 -9.75 -3.20
CA CYS A 68 16.90 -10.85 -2.26
C CYS A 68 15.71 -11.74 -2.60
N ARG A 69 15.91 -12.84 -3.36
CA ARG A 69 14.80 -13.71 -3.83
C ARG A 69 13.92 -14.28 -2.72
N ARG A 70 14.40 -14.33 -1.48
CA ARG A 70 13.63 -14.77 -0.30
C ARG A 70 12.73 -13.68 0.28
N GLY A 71 12.75 -12.48 -0.29
CA GLY A 71 11.99 -11.34 0.18
C GLY A 71 12.47 -10.84 1.54
N GLY A 72 11.54 -10.26 2.29
CA GLY A 72 11.78 -9.62 3.57
C GLY A 72 10.68 -9.88 4.58
N GLN A 73 10.89 -9.43 5.81
CA GLN A 73 9.89 -9.48 6.87
C GLN A 73 10.05 -8.30 7.82
N CYS A 74 8.93 -7.74 8.29
CA CYS A 74 8.97 -6.73 9.33
C CYS A 74 9.37 -7.34 10.67
N VAL A 75 10.32 -6.71 11.33
CA VAL A 75 10.86 -7.10 12.64
C VAL A 75 10.86 -5.90 13.59
N SER A 76 10.71 -6.18 14.88
CA SER A 76 10.92 -5.17 15.92
C SER A 76 12.40 -5.08 16.26
N LEU A 77 12.96 -3.86 16.25
CA LEU A 77 14.39 -3.61 16.52
C LEU A 77 14.72 -3.50 18.02
N GLY A 78 13.75 -3.82 18.89
CA GLY A 78 13.83 -3.68 20.35
C GLY A 78 13.21 -2.39 20.89
N PHE A 79 13.01 -2.33 22.21
CA PHE A 79 12.36 -1.21 22.91
C PHE A 79 13.00 0.14 22.56
N GLY A 80 12.25 1.00 21.86
CA GLY A 80 12.65 2.37 21.53
C GLY A 80 13.53 2.53 20.28
N ARG A 81 13.89 1.43 19.60
CA ARG A 81 14.66 1.47 18.33
C ARG A 81 13.78 1.43 17.08
N GLY A 82 12.46 1.43 17.26
CA GLY A 82 11.50 1.40 16.17
C GLY A 82 11.37 0.03 15.53
N ARG A 83 10.97 0.03 14.27
CA ARG A 83 10.71 -1.16 13.47
C ARG A 83 11.58 -1.17 12.22
N GLY A 84 11.76 -2.35 11.64
CA GLY A 84 12.58 -2.49 10.44
C GLY A 84 12.14 -3.63 9.54
N CYS A 85 12.53 -3.54 8.27
CA CYS A 85 12.38 -4.57 7.28
C CYS A 85 13.67 -5.38 7.20
N HIS A 86 13.62 -6.66 7.58
CA HIS A 86 14.75 -7.58 7.49
C HIS A 86 14.69 -8.36 6.17
N CYS A 87 15.66 -8.12 5.30
CA CYS A 87 15.75 -8.82 4.01
C CYS A 87 16.44 -10.17 4.18
N LYS A 88 15.84 -11.24 3.68
CA LYS A 88 16.32 -12.61 3.88
C LYS A 88 17.36 -12.98 2.82
N CYS A 89 18.50 -13.52 3.24
CA CYS A 89 19.47 -14.20 2.38
C CYS A 89 18.98 -15.57 1.94
#